data_AF-A0A227HH47-F1
#
_entry.id   AF-A0A227HH47-F1
#
_cell.length_a   1.000
_cell.length_b   1.000
_cell.length_c   1.000
_cell.angle_alpha   90.00
_cell.angle_beta   90.00
_cell.angle_gamma   90.00
#
_symmetry.space_group_name_H-M   'P 1'
#
loop_
_entity.id
_entity.type
_entity.pdbx_description
1 polymer ?
#
loop_
_entity_poly.entity_id
_entity_poly.type
_entity_poly.pdbx_seq_one_letter_code
_entity_poly.pdbx_strand_id
1 'polypeptide(L)' 'NKFNLDQKRPAVGLCPGAEFGPAKKWPETHYAEVATQMCKAGHQVWLFGSQKDLETCNNIRALVPTQFHEHIHVLA' A
#
# COMPACT_ATOMS: atom_id res chain seq x y z
N ASN A 1 -7.82 -18.25 4.48
CA ASN A 1 -7.63 -16.90 3.90
C ASN A 1 -6.68 -16.09 4.76
N LYS A 2 -5.38 -16.10 4.45
CA LYS A 2 -4.31 -15.48 5.29
C LYS A 2 -4.28 -13.94 5.23
N PHE A 3 -4.83 -13.34 4.17
CA PHE A 3 -4.69 -11.90 3.88
C PHE A 3 -6.03 -11.17 3.61
N ASN A 4 -7.15 -11.88 3.74
CA ASN A 4 -8.51 -11.36 3.54
C ASN A 4 -8.72 -10.51 2.25
N LEU A 5 -8.13 -10.96 1.14
CA LEU A 5 -8.20 -10.24 -0.14
C LEU A 5 -9.59 -10.39 -0.77
N ASP A 6 -10.15 -9.28 -1.22
CA ASP A 6 -11.45 -9.23 -1.90
C ASP A 6 -11.27 -9.66 -3.37
N GLN A 7 -11.85 -10.77 -3.82
CA GLN A 7 -11.67 -11.21 -5.22
C GLN A 7 -12.61 -10.48 -6.21
N LYS A 8 -13.55 -9.67 -5.72
CA LYS A 8 -14.54 -8.97 -6.53
C LYS A 8 -14.13 -7.53 -6.84
N ARG A 9 -13.25 -6.96 -6.01
CA ARG A 9 -12.67 -5.62 -6.24
C ARG A 9 -11.36 -5.70 -7.03
N PRO A 10 -11.16 -4.86 -8.05
CA PRO A 10 -9.87 -4.78 -8.74
C PRO A 10 -8.77 -4.34 -7.76
N ALA A 11 -7.56 -4.88 -7.93
CA ALA A 11 -6.43 -4.63 -7.04
C ALA A 11 -5.30 -3.87 -7.74
N VAL A 12 -4.65 -2.97 -7.00
CA VAL A 12 -3.45 -2.24 -7.42
C VAL A 12 -2.30 -2.62 -6.50
N GLY A 13 -1.22 -3.15 -7.07
CA GLY A 13 0.01 -3.45 -6.34
C GLY A 13 0.94 -2.23 -6.29
N LEU A 14 1.36 -1.84 -5.09
CA LEU A 14 2.39 -0.82 -4.87
C LEU A 14 3.59 -1.47 -4.19
N CYS A 15 4.79 -1.20 -4.71
CA CYS A 15 6.05 -1.65 -4.13
C CYS A 15 6.85 -0.42 -3.66
N PRO A 16 6.72 0.01 -2.39
CA PRO A 16 7.42 1.19 -1.86
C PRO A 16 8.89 0.94 -1.52
N GLY A 17 9.33 -0.32 -1.59
CA GLY A 17 10.73 -0.70 -1.40
C GLY A 17 11.64 -0.20 -2.52
N ALA A 18 12.92 -0.04 -2.20
CA ALA A 18 13.97 0.21 -3.18
C ALA A 18 15.24 -0.49 -2.73
N GLU A 19 15.70 -1.46 -3.53
CA GLU A 19 16.97 -2.17 -3.31
C GLU A 19 18.20 -1.26 -3.53
N PHE A 20 18.06 -0.18 -4.29
CA PHE A 20 19.17 0.68 -4.72
C PHE A 20 19.30 1.99 -3.92
N GLY A 21 18.75 2.03 -2.70
CA GLY A 21 18.90 3.13 -1.75
C GLY A 21 17.73 4.12 -1.68
N PRO A 22 17.62 4.89 -0.58
CA PRO A 22 16.47 5.76 -0.30
C PRO A 22 16.29 6.92 -1.28
N ALA A 23 17.36 7.32 -2.00
CA ALA A 23 17.32 8.42 -2.96
C ALA A 23 16.42 8.14 -4.18
N LYS A 24 16.05 6.87 -4.44
CA LYS A 24 15.12 6.48 -5.52
C LYS A 24 13.73 6.11 -4.99
N LYS A 25 13.48 6.24 -3.69
CA LYS A 25 12.15 6.00 -3.11
C LYS A 25 11.30 7.26 -3.29
N TRP A 26 10.07 7.08 -3.75
CA TRP A 26 9.06 8.12 -3.54
C TRP A 26 8.79 8.28 -2.04
N PRO A 27 8.53 9.50 -1.56
CA PRO A 27 8.09 9.70 -0.20
C PRO A 27 6.79 8.93 0.07
N GLU A 28 6.64 8.43 1.28
CA GLU A 28 5.51 7.61 1.73
C GLU A 28 4.16 8.33 1.53
N THR A 29 4.16 9.66 1.59
CA THR A 29 3.00 10.51 1.33
C THR A 29 2.48 10.41 -0.11
N HIS A 30 3.35 10.28 -1.11
CA HIS A 30 2.93 10.08 -2.49
C HIS A 30 2.30 8.70 -2.69
N TYR A 31 2.87 7.66 -2.08
CA TYR A 31 2.26 6.32 -2.09
C TYR A 31 0.89 6.34 -1.39
N ALA A 32 0.76 7.02 -0.26
CA ALA A 32 -0.51 7.14 0.46
C ALA A 32 -1.57 7.90 -0.35
N GLU A 33 -1.17 8.94 -1.09
CA GLU A 33 -2.07 9.68 -1.97
C GLU A 33 -2.57 8.79 -3.11
N VAL A 34 -1.67 8.07 -3.79
CA VAL A 34 -2.05 7.10 -4.84
C VAL A 34 -2.98 6.03 -4.27
N ALA A 35 -2.63 5.44 -3.13
CA ALA A 35 -3.46 4.43 -2.48
C ALA A 35 -4.86 4.96 -2.16
N THR A 36 -4.95 6.20 -1.66
CA THR A 36 -6.22 6.87 -1.37
C THR A 36 -7.05 7.08 -2.63
N GLN A 37 -6.44 7.54 -3.73
CA GLN A 37 -7.16 7.74 -4.99
C GLN A 37 -7.65 6.42 -5.59
N MET A 38 -6.85 5.36 -5.52
CA MET A 38 -7.25 4.02 -5.97
C MET A 38 -8.42 3.49 -5.15
N CYS A 39 -8.40 3.65 -3.82
CA CYS A 39 -9.53 3.29 -2.96
C CYS A 39 -10.79 4.09 -3.27
N LYS A 40 -10.67 5.40 -3.54
CA LYS A 40 -11.82 6.22 -3.99
C LYS A 40 -12.40 5.75 -5.32
N ALA A 41 -11.56 5.22 -6.21
CA ALA A 41 -11.98 4.63 -7.48
C ALA A 41 -12.56 3.20 -7.31
N GLY A 42 -12.69 2.69 -6.09
CA GLY A 42 -13.26 1.37 -5.80
C GLY A 42 -12.27 0.21 -5.90
N HIS A 43 -10.98 0.50 -6.00
CA HIS A 43 -9.92 -0.52 -5.99
C HIS A 43 -9.47 -0.83 -4.56
N GLN A 44 -8.92 -2.02 -4.37
CA GLN A 44 -8.10 -2.33 -3.20
C GLN A 44 -6.62 -2.11 -3.54
N VAL A 45 -5.80 -1.86 -2.52
CA VAL A 45 -4.38 -1.60 -2.69
C VAL A 45 -3.59 -2.64 -1.91
N TRP A 46 -2.59 -3.22 -2.57
CA TRP A 46 -1.69 -4.21 -2.01
C TRP A 46 -0.29 -3.62 -1.92
N LEU A 47 0.22 -3.48 -0.69
CA LEU A 47 1.56 -2.98 -0.42
C LEU A 47 2.51 -4.18 -0.34
N PHE A 48 3.30 -4.39 -1.40
CA PHE A 48 4.26 -5.48 -1.50
C PHE A 48 5.66 -5.03 -1.09
N GLY A 49 6.44 -5.94 -0.54
CA GLY A 49 7.82 -5.68 -0.17
C GLY A 49 8.48 -6.88 0.46
N SER A 50 9.71 -6.70 0.94
CA SER A 50 10.34 -7.64 1.85
C SER A 50 10.04 -7.25 3.30
N GLN A 51 10.44 -8.08 4.26
CA GLN A 51 10.31 -7.75 5.69
C GLN A 51 10.94 -6.39 6.09
N LYS A 52 11.94 -5.92 5.34
CA LYS A 52 12.57 -4.61 5.53
C LYS A 52 11.68 -3.43 5.13
N ASP A 53 10.68 -3.67 4.27
CA ASP A 53 9.74 -2.66 3.78
C ASP A 53 8.43 -2.65 4.59
N LEU A 54 8.28 -3.57 5.56
CA LEU A 54 7.08 -3.70 6.37
C LEU A 54 6.75 -2.39 7.11
N GLU A 55 7.76 -1.73 7.68
CA GLU A 55 7.57 -0.44 8.37
C GLU A 55 7.07 0.64 7.39
N THR A 56 7.70 0.76 6.22
CA THR A 56 7.30 1.68 5.16
C THR A 56 5.86 1.42 4.69
N CYS A 57 5.48 0.16 4.47
CA CYS A 57 4.11 -0.21 4.11
C CYS A 57 3.11 0.16 5.22
N ASN A 58 3.46 -0.04 6.49
CA ASN A 58 2.59 0.35 7.60
C ASN A 58 2.44 1.87 7.73
N ASN A 59 3.52 2.63 7.52
CA ASN A 59 3.46 4.09 7.50
C ASN A 59 2.57 4.61 6.36
N ILE A 60 2.71 4.05 5.16
CA ILE A 60 1.82 4.37 4.03
C ILE A 60 0.36 4.09 4.40
N ARG A 61 0.06 2.93 5.00
CA ARG A 61 -1.30 2.62 5.47
C ARG A 61 -1.79 3.64 6.51
N ALA A 62 -0.94 4.05 7.45
CA ALA A 62 -1.29 5.02 8.48
C ALA A 62 -1.59 6.42 7.92
N LEU A 63 -0.97 6.80 6.79
CA LEU A 63 -1.20 8.07 6.09
C LEU A 63 -2.48 8.08 5.23
N VAL A 64 -3.01 6.91 4.89
CA VAL A 64 -4.29 6.78 4.18
C VAL A 64 -5.45 7.08 5.14
N PRO A 65 -6.55 7.73 4.70
CA PRO A 65 -7.75 7.92 5.51
C PRO A 65 -8.29 6.60 6.09
N THR A 66 -8.67 6.60 7.37
CA THR A 66 -9.11 5.40 8.11
C THR A 66 -10.25 4.64 7.44
N GLN A 67 -11.17 5.34 6.77
CA GLN A 67 -12.27 4.74 5.99
C GLN A 67 -11.80 3.78 4.88
N PHE A 68 -10.56 3.89 4.42
CA PHE A 68 -9.99 3.04 3.36
C PHE A 68 -9.07 1.96 3.90
N HIS A 69 -8.79 1.91 5.22
CA HIS A 69 -7.83 0.95 5.79
C HIS A 69 -8.20 -0.50 5.53
N GLU A 70 -9.50 -0.82 5.46
CA GLU A 70 -9.99 -2.15 5.12
C GLU A 70 -9.68 -2.58 3.68
N HIS A 71 -9.29 -1.63 2.82
CA HIS A 71 -8.94 -1.85 1.42
C HIS A 71 -7.43 -1.74 1.18
N ILE A 72 -6.62 -1.47 2.21
CA ILE A 72 -5.16 -1.43 2.14
C ILE A 72 -4.59 -2.68 2.82
N HIS A 73 -4.02 -3.58 2.02
CA HIS A 73 -3.44 -4.82 2.49
C HIS A 73 -1.92 -4.72 2.48
N VAL A 74 -1.28 -4.88 3.64
CA VAL A 74 0.18 -4.99 3.76
C VAL A 74 0.58 -6.44 3.54
N LEU A 75 1.30 -6.71 2.45
CA LEU A 75 1.71 -8.03 2.00
C LEU A 75 3.24 -8.21 1.95
N ALA A 76 3.97 -7.28 2.60
CA ALA A 76 5.43 -7.32 2.77
C ALA A 76 5.89 -8.31 3.86
#